data_AF-A0A1D2VMP1-F1
#
_entry.id   AF-A0A1D2VMP1-F1
#
_cell.length_a   1.000
_cell.length_b   1.000
_cell.length_c   1.000
_cell.angle_alpha   90.00
_cell.angle_beta   90.00
_cell.angle_gamma   90.00
#
_symmetry.space_group_name_H-M   'P 1'
#
loop_
_entity.id
_entity.type
_entity.pdbx_description
1 polymer ?
#
loop_
_entity_poly.entity_id
_entity_poly.type
_entity_poly.pdbx_seq_one_letter_code
_entity_poly.pdbx_strand_id
1 'polypeptide(L)' 'TSKLFFKVSPTIKLKKIIQTFAKKMDVDSKSYVYFFDGERIHESNTPLQLEIQDGDSIEAKLTTHGG' A
#
# COMPACT_ATOMS: atom_id res chain seq x y z
N THR A 1 15.73 -5.92 -2.90
CA THR A 1 14.36 -5.46 -3.21
C THR A 1 13.37 -6.29 -2.42
N SER A 2 12.92 -5.81 -1.27
CA SER A 2 11.97 -6.54 -0.42
C SER A 2 10.56 -6.38 -0.99
N LYS A 3 9.96 -7.48 -1.47
CA LYS A 3 8.58 -7.51 -1.96
C LYS A 3 7.71 -8.31 -0.99
N LEU A 4 6.50 -7.83 -0.73
CA LEU A 4 5.49 -8.53 0.06
C LEU A 4 4.30 -8.85 -0.83
N PHE A 5 3.84 -10.10 -0.78
CA PHE A 5 2.68 -10.55 -1.53
C PHE A 5 1.50 -10.71 -0.58
N PHE A 6 0.38 -10.10 -0.93
CA PHE A 6 -0.85 -10.16 -0.15
C PHE A 6 -1.97 -10.71 -1.01
N LYS A 7 -2.72 -11.69 -0.49
CA LYS A 7 -3.97 -12.13 -1.08
C LYS A 7 -5.12 -11.43 -0.37
N VAL A 8 -5.88 -10.62 -1.10
CA VAL A 8 -6.94 -9.79 -0.54
C VAL A 8 -8.20 -9.80 -1.40
N SER A 9 -9.35 -9.49 -0.79
CA SER A 9 -10.60 -9.30 -1.52
C SER A 9 -10.64 -7.91 -2.16
N PRO A 10 -11.18 -7.76 -3.38
CA PRO A 10 -11.19 -6.46 -4.08
C PRO A 10 -12.05 -5.40 -3.38
N THR A 11 -12.96 -5.82 -2.49
CA THR A 11 -13.83 -4.94 -1.69
C THR A 11 -13.20 -4.51 -0.36
N ILE A 12 -12.04 -5.07 0.02
CA ILE A 12 -11.41 -4.71 1.29
C ILE A 12 -10.75 -3.34 1.21
N LYS A 13 -10.72 -2.63 2.34
CA LYS A 13 -9.96 -1.39 2.45
C LYS A 13 -8.46 -1.66 2.45
N LEU A 14 -7.71 -0.86 1.71
CA LEU A 14 -6.25 -0.93 1.63
C LEU A 14 -5.56 -0.63 2.96
N LYS A 15 -6.26 0.05 3.90
CA LYS A 15 -5.83 0.21 5.29
C LYS A 15 -5.28 -1.07 5.92
N LYS A 16 -5.96 -2.20 5.72
CA LYS A 16 -5.56 -3.48 6.34
C LYS A 16 -4.23 -3.99 5.77
N ILE A 17 -4.01 -3.78 4.48
CA ILE A 17 -2.77 -4.12 3.78
C ILE A 17 -1.64 -3.24 4.28
N ILE A 18 -1.85 -1.92 4.32
CA ILE A 18 -0.89 -0.92 4.78
C ILE A 18 -0.47 -1.21 6.23
N GLN A 19 -1.41 -1.48 7.14
CA GLN A 19 -1.10 -1.81 8.53
C GLN A 19 -0.30 -3.11 8.66
N THR A 20 -0.65 -4.13 7.87
CA THR A 20 0.08 -5.41 7.87
C THR A 20 1.49 -5.24 7.31
N PHE A 21 1.64 -4.47 6.24
CA PHE A 21 2.92 -4.10 5.66
C PHE A 21 3.79 -3.35 6.66
N ALA A 22 3.26 -2.28 7.28
CA ALA A 22 3.95 -1.47 8.28
C ALA A 22 4.47 -2.34 9.44
N LYS A 23 3.61 -3.21 9.97
CA LYS A 23 3.98 -4.18 11.01
C LYS A 23 5.04 -5.18 10.55
N LYS A 24 5.00 -5.64 9.30
CA LYS A 24 5.93 -6.66 8.78
C LYS A 24 7.31 -6.07 8.46
N MET A 25 7.35 -4.81 8.06
CA MET A 25 8.58 -4.08 7.76
C MET A 25 9.16 -3.37 8.99
N ASP A 26 8.45 -3.41 10.13
CA ASP A 26 8.79 -2.69 11.36
C ASP A 26 8.94 -1.17 11.14
N VAL A 27 7.96 -0.60 10.42
CA VAL A 27 7.92 0.83 10.08
C VAL A 27 6.58 1.44 10.45
N ASP A 28 6.54 2.76 10.60
CA ASP A 28 5.29 3.47 10.83
C ASP A 28 4.49 3.62 9.53
N SER A 29 3.17 3.36 9.58
CA SER A 29 2.29 3.43 8.41
C SER A 29 2.21 4.82 7.77
N LYS A 30 2.52 5.89 8.52
CA LYS A 30 2.56 7.27 8.02
C LYS A 30 3.91 7.65 7.43
N SER A 31 4.95 6.85 7.68
CA SER A 31 6.28 7.08 7.11
C SER A 31 6.35 6.76 5.62
N TYR A 32 5.34 6.12 5.05
CA TYR A 32 5.29 5.75 3.65
C TYR A 32 4.07 6.34 2.95
N VAL A 33 4.25 6.73 1.70
CA VAL A 33 3.20 7.10 0.76
C VAL A 33 3.09 6.00 -0.27
N TYR A 34 1.86 5.54 -0.49
CA TYR A 34 1.53 4.45 -1.40
C TYR A 34 1.03 5.01 -2.73
N PHE A 35 1.54 4.46 -3.83
CA PHE A 35 1.19 4.84 -5.19
C PHE A 35 0.83 3.61 -6.00
N PHE A 36 -0.17 3.75 -6.86
CA PHE A 36 -0.56 2.78 -7.89
C PHE A 36 -0.76 3.54 -9.19
N ASP A 37 -0.10 3.11 -10.26
CA ASP A 37 -0.10 3.80 -11.57
C ASP A 37 0.16 5.32 -11.51
N GLY A 38 0.99 5.75 -10.54
CA GLY A 38 1.31 7.17 -10.34
C GLY A 38 0.27 7.95 -9.54
N GLU A 39 -0.88 7.37 -9.21
CA GLU A 39 -1.89 7.95 -8.33
C GLU A 39 -1.65 7.59 -6.86
N ARG A 40 -1.91 8.55 -5.98
CA ARG A 40 -1.75 8.35 -4.53
C ARG A 40 -2.90 7.53 -3.98
N ILE A 41 -2.56 6.44 -3.31
CA ILE A 41 -3.52 5.58 -2.63
C ILE A 41 -3.77 6.08 -1.21
N HIS A 42 -5.05 6.14 -0.83
CA HIS A 42 -5.47 6.35 0.55
C HIS A 42 -5.91 5.04 1.23
N GLU A 43 -5.79 5.00 2.56
CA GLU A 43 -6.19 3.84 3.38
C GLU A 43 -7.69 3.48 3.23
N SER A 44 -8.52 4.46 2.86
CA SER A 44 -9.96 4.30 2.65
C SER A 44 -10.31 3.71 1.27
N ASN A 45 -9.39 3.72 0.31
CA ASN A 45 -9.61 3.16 -1.01
C ASN A 45 -9.68 1.63 -0.94
N THR A 46 -10.29 1.04 -1.96
CA THR A 46 -10.33 -0.40 -2.18
C THR A 46 -9.59 -0.76 -3.47
N PRO A 47 -9.06 -1.99 -3.60
CA PRO A 47 -8.49 -2.47 -4.85
C PRO A 47 -9.47 -2.32 -6.03
N LEU A 48 -10.77 -2.58 -5.80
CA LEU A 48 -11.80 -2.43 -6.84
C LEU A 48 -11.93 -0.99 -7.37
N GLN A 49 -11.81 0.02 -6.49
CA GLN A 49 -11.89 1.43 -6.90
C GLN A 49 -10.68 1.89 -7.70
N LEU A 50 -9.54 1.27 -7.46
CA LEU A 50 -8.28 1.55 -8.15
C LEU A 50 -8.03 0.57 -9.30
N GLU A 51 -9.02 -0.28 -9.62
CA GLU A 51 -8.94 -1.30 -10.68
C GLU A 51 -7.74 -2.26 -10.55
N ILE A 52 -7.26 -2.48 -9.32
CA ILE A 52 -6.14 -3.38 -9.02
C ILE A 52 -6.56 -4.84 -9.26
N GLN A 53 -5.78 -5.53 -10.09
CA GLN A 53 -5.93 -6.91 -10.49
C GLN A 53 -4.89 -7.83 -9.85
N ASP A 54 -5.05 -9.14 -10.08
CA ASP A 54 -4.05 -10.12 -9.67
C ASP A 54 -2.75 -9.92 -10.45
N GLY A 55 -1.63 -9.85 -9.74
CA GLY A 55 -0.31 -9.57 -10.34
C GLY A 55 0.11 -8.10 -10.30
N ASP A 56 -0.80 -7.18 -9.95
CA ASP A 56 -0.47 -5.77 -9.80
C ASP A 56 0.40 -5.48 -8.57
N SER A 57 1.13 -4.37 -8.62
CA SER A 57 2.08 -3.97 -7.59
C SER A 57 1.84 -2.53 -7.16
N ILE A 58 1.82 -2.32 -5.84
CA ILE A 58 1.74 -1.00 -5.22
C ILE A 58 3.15 -0.54 -4.86
N GLU A 59 3.50 0.67 -5.27
CA GLU A 59 4.76 1.31 -4.88
C GLU A 59 4.62 1.97 -3.51
N ALA A 60 5.52 1.66 -2.58
CA ALA A 60 5.62 2.34 -1.29
C ALA A 60 6.88 3.22 -1.29
N LYS A 61 6.70 4.54 -1.21
CA LYS A 61 7.78 5.52 -1.15
C LYS A 61 7.87 6.10 0.26
N LEU A 62 9.06 6.11 0.86
CA LEU A 62 9.27 6.74 2.16
C LEU A 62 8.97 8.24 2.02
N THR A 63 8.13 8.78 2.91
CA THR A 63 7.98 10.23 3.05
C THR A 63 9.24 10.75 3.73
N THR A 64 10.24 11.12 2.95
CA THR A 64 11.39 11.86 3.46
C THR A 64 10.91 13.26 3.84
N HIS A 65 10.45 13.43 5.07
CA HIS A 65 10.72 14.67 5.79
C HIS A 65 12.22 14.62 6.11
N GLY A 66 13.03 15.07 5.16
CA GLY A 66 14.47 15.08 5.30
C GLY A 66 14.88 15.94 6.48
N GLY A 67 15.82 15.42 7.27
CA GLY A 67 16.82 16.16 8.06
C GLY A 67 16.30 17.18 9.07
#